data_AF-A0A9E3BFB1-F1
#
_entry.id   AF-A0A9E3BFB1-F1
#
_cell.length_a   1.000
_cell.length_b   1.000
_cell.length_c   1.000
_cell.angle_alpha   90.00
_cell.angle_beta   90.00
_cell.angle_gamma   90.00
#
_symmetry.space_group_name_H-M   'P 1'
#
loop_
_entity.id
_entity.type
_entity.pdbx_description
1 polymer ?
#
loop_
_entity_poly.entity_id
_entity_poly.type
_entity_poly.pdbx_seq_one_letter_code
_entity_poly.pdbx_strand_id
1 'polypeptide(L)'
;MKLSWPRLTHRDMLVAAVAGLVALFALILYATGVLNNVERQSVDERFSWRGAQSPGNDIVIVGIDQTTLQTLGTRPPLPRSDYAQVLDRVRAASPHVIGIDTQFIGRSDPTDDKALLAAIARDGPVLLATHDGPQGPITVPADVANAPGAVLGSAAIEKDPDGVLRRMIYAPVGLETLAVRAAAMFRNQPVDAADFPDNHAWIDFRGSPGTFPHFSFADVMAGKVPASAFTGKAVLIGVTDPVGEDLFVTSISSVPMPGVEVHAKALWTVLAGLPLKSAGALADVAVILALIAIPAAIGARKSGLLTLVGSVGLLVIFVGGVQVAFNAGWIVTLSYPIVGLVITAAGMIGVDAYMERRQRAALEQLLGDLLPPQKPSAFFISYRRSHNTLQARDIRRELARRYGDASVFLDTSSIDYGESFPDRITSAIRGCSVMLVLIGPKWLEPVAGVRRIDDPDDWVRREVEAGLQRREAVVVPVLLDGTLALADADLPESIKGLAFLHAFAIVSKNLAVDIDKLMRSVERGRRRAASSQSGSPADVAHGG
;
A
#
# COMPACT_ATOMS: atom_id res chain seq x y z
N MET A 1 -27.29 38.49 -8.85
CA MET A 1 -26.52 37.28 -9.24
C MET A 1 -27.08 36.08 -8.50
N LYS A 2 -27.84 35.20 -9.18
CA LYS A 2 -28.25 33.92 -8.59
C LYS A 2 -27.06 32.97 -8.68
N LEU A 3 -26.47 32.63 -7.53
CA LEU A 3 -25.38 31.67 -7.41
C LEU A 3 -25.94 30.27 -7.77
N SER A 4 -25.85 29.88 -9.03
CA SER A 4 -26.23 28.54 -9.46
C SER A 4 -25.17 27.55 -8.98
N TRP A 5 -25.48 26.81 -7.92
CA TRP A 5 -24.64 25.69 -7.49
C TRP A 5 -24.55 24.66 -8.63
N PRO A 6 -23.35 24.24 -9.05
CA PRO A 6 -23.22 23.20 -10.07
C PRO A 6 -23.90 21.93 -9.55
N ARG A 7 -24.75 21.31 -10.38
CA ARG A 7 -25.36 20.03 -10.05
C ARG A 7 -24.25 18.99 -9.91
N LEU A 8 -24.12 18.42 -8.72
CA LEU A 8 -23.18 17.33 -8.44
C LEU A 8 -23.41 16.20 -9.44
N THR A 9 -22.36 15.75 -10.11
CA THR A 9 -22.44 14.58 -10.98
C THR A 9 -22.54 13.31 -10.13
N HIS A 10 -23.02 12.21 -10.71
CA HIS A 10 -23.02 10.91 -10.02
C HIS A 10 -21.61 10.48 -9.58
N ARG A 11 -20.57 10.91 -10.31
CA ARG A 11 -19.16 10.69 -9.94
C ARG A 11 -18.82 11.46 -8.66
N ASP A 12 -19.17 12.75 -8.59
CA ASP A 12 -18.89 13.59 -7.42
C ASP A 12 -19.55 13.04 -6.15
N MET A 13 -20.78 12.54 -6.25
CA MET A 13 -21.48 11.90 -5.13
C MET A 13 -20.77 10.63 -4.63
N LEU A 14 -20.32 9.77 -5.55
CA LEU A 14 -19.58 8.56 -5.18
C LEU A 14 -18.24 8.88 -4.54
N VAL A 15 -17.49 9.84 -5.10
CA VAL A 15 -16.21 10.29 -4.53
C VAL A 15 -16.42 10.84 -3.13
N ALA A 16 -17.42 11.71 -2.93
CA ALA A 16 -17.73 12.26 -1.61
C ALA A 16 -18.14 11.17 -0.61
N ALA A 17 -18.95 10.19 -1.03
CA ALA A 17 -19.36 9.08 -0.18
C ALA A 17 -18.16 8.22 0.25
N VAL A 18 -17.28 7.84 -0.68
CA VAL A 18 -16.07 7.06 -0.39
C VAL A 18 -15.14 7.85 0.55
N ALA A 19 -14.83 9.11 0.22
CA ALA A 19 -13.95 9.93 1.05
C ALA A 19 -14.52 10.15 2.47
N GLY A 20 -15.84 10.37 2.58
CA GLY A 20 -16.51 10.51 3.87
C GLY A 20 -16.45 9.23 4.73
N LEU A 21 -16.65 8.07 4.12
CA LEU A 21 -16.53 6.78 4.81
C LEU A 21 -15.08 6.51 5.26
N VAL A 22 -14.09 6.81 4.41
CA VAL A 22 -12.67 6.64 4.76
C VAL A 22 -12.26 7.62 5.87
N ALA A 23 -12.73 8.87 5.82
CA ALA A 23 -12.50 9.84 6.87
C ALA A 23 -13.08 9.37 8.21
N LEU A 24 -14.33 8.92 8.23
CA LEU A 24 -14.95 8.37 9.43
C LEU A 24 -14.14 7.17 9.97
N PHE A 25 -13.76 6.24 9.10
CA PHE A 25 -12.95 5.08 9.49
C PHE A 25 -11.59 5.47 10.06
N ALA A 26 -10.85 6.37 9.40
CA ALA A 26 -9.55 6.84 9.85
C ALA A 26 -9.64 7.58 11.20
N LEU A 27 -10.68 8.38 11.42
CA LEU A 27 -10.92 9.05 12.69
C LEU A 27 -11.29 8.07 13.81
N ILE A 28 -12.02 6.99 13.51
CA ILE A 28 -12.27 5.91 14.49
C ILE A 28 -10.96 5.22 14.86
N LEU A 29 -10.10 4.90 13.88
CA LEU A 29 -8.78 4.31 14.16
C LEU A 29 -7.94 5.24 15.05
N TYR A 30 -7.92 6.54 14.75
CA TYR A 30 -7.20 7.54 15.53
C TYR A 30 -7.74 7.64 16.96
N ALA A 31 -9.06 7.77 17.12
CA ALA A 31 -9.70 7.90 18.43
C ALA A 31 -9.54 6.65 19.31
N THR A 32 -9.45 5.47 18.69
CA THR A 32 -9.23 4.19 19.40
C THR A 32 -7.75 3.89 19.66
N GLY A 33 -6.82 4.64 19.06
CA GLY A 33 -5.40 4.46 19.26
C GLY A 33 -4.84 3.15 18.69
N VAL A 34 -5.55 2.50 17.76
CA VAL A 34 -5.19 1.17 17.23
C VAL A 34 -3.79 1.13 16.59
N LEU A 35 -3.32 2.25 16.04
CA LEU A 35 -1.99 2.36 15.42
C LEU A 35 -0.96 3.06 16.31
N ASN A 36 -1.25 3.31 17.59
CA ASN A 36 -0.32 4.04 18.48
C ASN A 36 1.04 3.35 18.61
N ASN A 37 1.08 2.02 18.52
CA ASN A 37 2.36 1.30 18.55
C ASN A 37 3.21 1.59 17.30
N VAL A 38 2.58 1.58 16.12
CA VAL A 38 3.25 1.92 14.85
C VAL A 38 3.69 3.38 14.87
N GLU A 39 2.87 4.26 15.47
CA GLU A 39 3.23 5.67 15.59
C GLU A 39 4.48 5.86 16.47
N ARG A 40 4.54 5.21 17.64
CA ARG A 40 5.74 5.25 18.51
C ARG A 40 6.98 4.72 17.82
N GLN A 41 6.87 3.58 17.12
CA GLN A 41 7.98 3.04 16.32
C GLN A 41 8.42 4.00 15.23
N SER A 42 7.48 4.71 14.60
CA SER A 42 7.82 5.72 13.61
C SER A 42 8.62 6.89 14.20
N VAL A 43 8.42 7.22 15.49
CA VAL A 43 9.21 8.25 16.18
C VAL A 43 10.62 7.74 16.45
N ASP A 44 10.79 6.47 16.82
CA ASP A 44 12.10 5.84 17.01
C ASP A 44 12.93 5.88 15.72
N GLU A 45 12.32 5.53 14.58
CA GLU A 45 12.99 5.61 13.27
C GLU A 45 13.43 7.03 12.89
N ARG A 46 12.65 8.05 13.29
CA ARG A 46 13.01 9.46 13.03
C ARG A 46 14.30 9.87 13.75
N PHE A 47 14.60 9.30 14.92
CA PHE A 47 15.89 9.51 15.60
C PHE A 47 17.04 8.87 14.83
N SER A 48 16.87 7.64 14.33
CA SER A 48 17.87 6.98 13.48
C SER A 48 18.19 7.78 12.22
N TRP A 49 17.16 8.36 11.57
CA TRP A 49 17.34 9.17 10.36
C TRP A 49 17.96 10.54 10.65
N ARG A 50 17.61 11.15 11.78
CA ARG A 50 18.24 12.40 12.24
C ARG A 50 19.72 12.20 12.58
N GLY A 51 20.07 11.01 13.06
CA GLY A 51 21.42 10.66 13.47
C GLY A 51 21.83 11.28 14.80
N ALA A 52 23.06 10.97 15.22
CA ALA A 52 23.64 11.53 16.44
C ALA A 52 23.91 13.03 16.29
N GLN A 53 23.64 13.77 17.36
CA GLN A 53 23.86 15.20 17.47
C GLN A 53 24.68 15.48 18.75
N SER A 54 25.48 16.54 18.73
CA SER A 54 26.28 16.88 19.93
C SER A 54 25.36 17.21 21.11
N PRO A 55 25.61 16.66 22.32
CA PRO A 55 24.92 17.06 23.55
C PRO A 55 25.53 18.34 24.17
N GLY A 56 26.53 18.96 23.56
CA GLY A 56 27.31 20.02 24.18
C GLY A 56 28.23 19.47 25.28
N ASN A 57 28.72 20.36 26.16
CA ASN A 57 29.72 20.04 27.18
C ASN A 57 29.26 20.38 28.61
N ASP A 58 27.99 20.74 28.81
CA ASP A 58 27.46 21.22 30.09
C ASP A 58 27.15 20.08 31.08
N ILE A 59 27.04 18.84 30.58
CA ILE A 59 26.71 17.66 31.37
C ILE A 59 27.84 16.64 31.22
N VAL A 60 28.26 16.05 32.33
CA VAL A 60 29.30 15.01 32.38
C VAL A 60 28.86 13.88 33.29
N ILE A 61 29.20 12.65 32.92
CA ILE A 61 28.87 11.45 33.68
C ILE A 61 30.15 10.92 34.34
N VAL A 62 30.08 10.68 35.65
CA VAL A 62 31.05 9.89 36.41
C VAL A 62 30.47 8.49 36.57
N GLY A 63 30.93 7.56 35.75
CA GLY A 63 30.35 6.23 35.62
C GLY A 63 31.01 5.21 36.55
N ILE A 64 30.20 4.48 37.30
CA ILE A 64 30.61 3.23 37.95
C ILE A 64 30.59 2.16 36.85
N ASP A 65 31.71 2.09 36.14
CA ASP A 65 31.96 1.24 34.99
C ASP A 65 32.72 -0.05 35.37
N GLN A 66 32.94 -0.92 34.39
CA GLN A 66 33.68 -2.16 34.60
C GLN A 66 35.08 -1.92 35.17
N THR A 67 35.77 -0.83 34.76
CA THR A 67 37.07 -0.42 35.30
C THR A 67 36.98 -0.14 36.81
N THR A 68 35.94 0.56 37.25
CA THR A 68 35.69 0.85 38.66
C THR A 68 35.46 -0.43 39.44
N LEU A 69 34.59 -1.32 38.96
CA LEU A 69 34.26 -2.57 39.65
C LEU A 69 35.47 -3.50 39.78
N GLN A 70 36.32 -3.55 38.75
CA GLN A 70 37.56 -4.33 38.78
C GLN A 70 38.60 -3.71 39.72
N THR A 71 38.76 -2.39 39.70
CA THR A 71 39.75 -1.68 40.53
C THR A 71 39.41 -1.77 42.02
N LEU A 72 38.13 -1.63 42.36
CA LEU A 72 37.65 -1.69 43.74
C LEU A 72 37.41 -3.12 44.23
N GLY A 73 37.32 -4.09 43.33
CA GLY A 73 37.01 -5.48 43.67
C GLY A 73 35.64 -5.66 44.31
N THR A 74 34.67 -4.78 44.00
CA THR A 74 33.34 -4.76 44.60
C THR A 74 32.23 -4.64 43.54
N ARG A 75 30.97 -4.71 43.97
CA ARG A 75 29.78 -4.55 43.12
C ARG A 75 28.89 -3.41 43.65
N PRO A 76 28.06 -2.78 42.81
CA PRO A 76 27.11 -1.78 43.29
C PRO A 76 26.11 -2.36 44.31
N PRO A 77 25.64 -1.56 45.28
CA PRO A 77 26.10 -0.19 45.56
C PRO A 77 27.51 -0.18 46.18
N LEU A 78 28.35 0.76 45.75
CA LEU A 78 29.69 0.97 46.33
C LEU A 78 29.59 1.47 47.80
N PRO A 79 30.65 1.28 48.62
CA PRO A 79 30.75 1.90 49.95
C PRO A 79 30.45 3.41 49.91
N ARG A 80 29.66 3.91 50.88
CA ARG A 80 29.26 5.35 50.87
C ARG A 80 30.44 6.29 51.12
N SER A 81 31.51 5.81 51.74
CA SER A 81 32.79 6.50 51.88
C SER A 81 33.50 6.76 50.54
N ASP A 82 33.36 5.86 49.56
CA ASP A 82 33.91 6.06 48.21
C ASP A 82 33.19 7.21 47.49
N TYR A 83 31.85 7.29 47.63
CA TYR A 83 31.08 8.42 47.12
C TYR A 83 31.48 9.73 47.78
N ALA A 84 31.76 9.72 49.09
CA ALA A 84 32.27 10.90 49.80
C ALA A 84 33.60 11.36 49.19
N GLN A 85 34.54 10.44 48.93
CA GLN A 85 35.83 10.78 48.33
C GLN A 85 35.68 11.36 46.91
N VAL A 86 34.80 10.79 46.08
CA VAL A 86 34.52 11.34 44.75
C VAL A 86 33.85 12.70 44.83
N LEU A 87 32.93 12.89 45.78
CA LEU A 87 32.26 14.18 46.00
C LEU A 87 33.28 15.28 46.33
N ASP A 88 34.25 15.01 47.22
CA ASP A 88 35.33 15.94 47.58
C ASP A 88 36.14 16.36 46.33
N ARG A 89 36.47 15.39 45.46
CA ARG A 89 37.24 15.63 44.22
C ARG A 89 36.46 16.45 43.20
N VAL A 90 35.20 16.08 42.99
CA VAL A 90 34.32 16.75 42.03
C VAL A 90 34.02 18.17 42.52
N ARG A 91 33.72 18.36 43.81
CA ARG A 91 33.42 19.69 44.37
C ARG A 91 34.61 20.65 44.28
N ALA A 92 35.84 20.17 44.49
CA ALA A 92 37.04 20.99 44.36
C ALA A 92 37.18 21.65 42.97
N ALA A 93 36.55 21.10 41.94
CA ALA A 93 36.52 21.64 40.59
C ALA A 93 35.40 22.69 40.34
N SER A 94 34.58 23.00 41.34
CA SER A 94 33.45 23.95 41.26
C SER A 94 32.44 23.61 40.14
N PRO A 95 31.77 22.43 40.22
CA PRO A 95 30.68 22.08 39.32
C PRO A 95 29.43 22.92 39.63
N HIS A 96 28.55 23.06 38.64
CA HIS A 96 27.29 23.77 38.82
C HIS A 96 26.27 22.93 39.61
N VAL A 97 26.17 21.64 39.27
CA VAL A 97 25.27 20.68 39.92
C VAL A 97 26.00 19.35 40.10
N ILE A 98 25.77 18.68 41.22
CA ILE A 98 26.20 17.30 41.45
C ILE A 98 24.97 16.46 41.74
N GLY A 99 24.73 15.44 40.93
CA GLY A 99 23.65 14.48 41.09
C GLY A 99 24.19 13.06 41.26
N ILE A 100 23.60 12.28 42.17
CA ILE A 100 23.97 10.89 42.42
C ILE A 100 22.75 10.02 42.14
N ASP A 101 22.84 9.23 41.08
CA ASP A 101 21.89 8.22 40.67
C ASP A 101 22.21 6.89 41.36
N THR A 102 22.05 6.88 42.69
CA THR A 102 22.15 5.70 43.53
C THR A 102 21.22 5.87 44.70
N GLN A 103 20.28 4.93 44.83
CA GLN A 103 19.31 4.93 45.91
C GLN A 103 19.97 4.34 47.16
N PHE A 104 20.47 5.19 48.08
CA PHE A 104 21.08 4.75 49.35
C PHE A 104 20.04 4.27 50.38
N ILE A 105 19.16 3.33 49.99
CA ILE A 105 18.02 2.83 50.79
C ILE A 105 18.39 1.59 51.63
N GLY A 106 19.43 0.85 51.22
CA GLY A 106 19.89 -0.35 51.93
C GLY A 106 20.67 -0.07 53.22
N ARG A 107 20.86 -1.09 54.05
CA ARG A 107 21.79 -1.03 55.20
C ARG A 107 23.22 -0.78 54.73
N SER A 108 23.96 0.00 55.50
CA SER A 108 25.34 0.40 55.22
C SER A 108 26.13 0.46 56.54
N ASP A 109 27.46 0.54 56.46
CA ASP A 109 28.29 0.78 57.63
C ASP A 109 28.02 2.19 58.17
N PRO A 110 27.73 2.37 59.47
CA PRO A 110 27.51 3.70 60.06
C PRO A 110 28.65 4.70 59.82
N THR A 111 29.87 4.21 59.67
CA THR A 111 31.07 5.00 59.36
C THR A 111 31.02 5.53 57.94
N ASP A 112 30.61 4.70 56.97
CA ASP A 112 30.42 5.09 55.57
C ASP A 112 29.29 6.11 55.43
N ASP A 113 28.20 5.92 56.18
CA ASP A 113 27.06 6.84 56.20
C ASP A 113 27.48 8.20 56.75
N LYS A 114 28.25 8.20 57.84
CA LYS A 114 28.79 9.43 58.42
C LYS A 114 29.73 10.14 57.45
N ALA A 115 30.57 9.40 56.71
CA ALA A 115 31.47 9.97 55.72
C ALA A 115 30.71 10.67 54.59
N LEU A 116 29.70 10.00 54.01
CA LEU A 116 28.87 10.57 52.96
C LEU A 116 28.07 11.78 53.44
N LEU A 117 27.42 11.68 54.60
CA LEU A 117 26.63 12.77 55.17
C LEU A 117 27.49 13.99 55.51
N ALA A 118 28.70 13.78 56.03
CA ALA A 118 29.64 14.86 56.30
C ALA A 118 30.09 15.57 55.01
N ALA A 119 30.36 14.81 53.95
CA ALA A 119 30.72 15.37 52.66
C ALA A 119 29.56 16.18 52.04
N ILE A 120 28.34 15.63 52.04
CA ILE A 120 27.14 16.35 51.55
C ILE A 120 26.86 17.62 52.35
N ALA A 121 26.96 17.55 53.68
CA ALA A 121 26.72 18.72 54.55
C ALA A 121 27.75 19.83 54.34
N ARG A 122 28.99 19.48 54.00
CA ARG A 122 30.06 20.44 53.73
C ARG A 122 29.93 21.06 52.33
N ASP A 123 29.59 20.25 51.34
CA ASP A 123 29.77 20.58 49.92
C ASP A 123 28.45 20.73 49.14
N GLY A 124 27.30 20.62 49.81
CA GLY A 124 25.98 20.75 49.19
C GLY A 124 25.73 22.09 48.46
N PRO A 125 24.67 22.16 47.63
CA PRO A 125 23.63 21.14 47.45
C PRO A 125 24.06 19.96 46.58
N VAL A 126 23.75 18.73 47.00
CA VAL A 126 23.93 17.48 46.23
C VAL A 126 22.57 16.85 45.99
N LEU A 127 22.25 16.57 44.73
CA LEU A 127 21.00 15.93 44.33
C LEU A 127 21.14 14.40 44.47
N LEU A 128 20.27 13.77 45.25
CA LEU A 128 20.26 12.33 45.51
C LEU A 128 19.02 11.69 44.91
N ALA A 129 19.23 10.61 44.15
CA ALA A 129 18.17 9.75 43.66
C ALA A 129 17.45 9.03 44.82
N THR A 130 16.12 9.08 44.79
CA THR A 130 15.25 8.31 45.67
C THR A 130 14.01 7.85 44.90
N HIS A 131 13.20 7.01 45.54
CA HIS A 131 11.87 6.67 45.06
C HIS A 131 10.81 7.46 45.83
N ASP A 132 9.81 7.96 45.11
CA ASP A 132 8.66 8.67 45.68
C ASP A 132 7.48 7.71 45.79
N GLY A 133 7.18 7.28 47.03
CA GLY A 133 6.12 6.33 47.32
C GLY A 133 4.82 7.02 47.76
N PRO A 134 3.74 6.25 48.01
CA PRO A 134 2.46 6.80 48.47
C PRO A 134 2.52 7.59 49.79
N GLN A 135 3.57 7.36 50.59
CA GLN A 135 3.82 8.05 51.87
C GLN A 135 4.84 9.20 51.75
N GLY A 136 5.20 9.57 50.52
CA GLY A 136 6.23 10.57 50.22
C GLY A 136 7.59 9.94 49.87
N PRO A 137 8.62 10.78 49.68
CA PRO A 137 9.93 10.33 49.25
C PRO A 137 10.62 9.54 50.35
N ILE A 138 11.23 8.42 49.97
CA ILE A 138 12.08 7.65 50.89
C ILE A 138 13.27 8.54 51.26
N THR A 139 13.55 8.65 52.57
CA THR A 139 14.71 9.36 53.09
C THR A 139 15.99 8.71 52.59
N VAL A 140 16.86 9.50 51.96
CA VAL A 140 18.14 9.04 51.41
C VAL A 140 19.24 9.99 51.89
N PRO A 141 20.33 9.50 52.52
CA PRO A 141 20.59 8.10 52.89
C PRO A 141 19.58 7.54 53.92
N ALA A 142 19.34 6.22 53.90
CA ALA A 142 18.33 5.55 54.74
C ALA A 142 18.45 5.93 56.22
N ASP A 143 17.30 6.07 56.89
CA ASP A 143 17.17 6.39 58.33
C ASP A 143 17.72 7.76 58.77
N VAL A 144 18.12 8.63 57.84
CA VAL A 144 18.55 10.00 58.12
C VAL A 144 17.57 10.99 57.49
N ALA A 145 16.64 11.48 58.31
CA ALA A 145 15.74 12.56 57.90
C ALA A 145 16.52 13.88 57.77
N ASN A 146 16.40 14.55 56.62
CA ASN A 146 16.89 15.90 56.36
C ASN A 146 18.41 16.10 56.53
N ALA A 147 19.22 15.31 55.80
CA ALA A 147 20.65 15.55 55.70
C ALA A 147 20.92 16.97 55.14
N PRO A 148 21.63 17.86 55.87
CA PRO A 148 21.95 19.20 55.38
C PRO A 148 22.71 19.12 54.04
N GLY A 149 22.32 19.96 53.08
CA GLY A 149 22.92 19.94 51.73
C GLY A 149 22.40 18.83 50.81
N ALA A 150 21.63 17.86 51.30
CA ALA A 150 20.97 16.88 50.44
C ALA A 150 19.69 17.45 49.81
N VAL A 151 19.57 17.31 48.50
CA VAL A 151 18.35 17.61 47.74
C VAL A 151 17.87 16.29 47.16
N LEU A 152 16.60 15.94 47.37
CA LEU A 152 16.06 14.69 46.81
C LEU A 152 15.50 14.92 45.40
N GLY A 153 15.66 13.93 44.52
CA GLY A 153 15.01 13.85 43.21
C GLY A 153 14.56 12.42 42.92
N SER A 154 13.44 12.27 42.23
CA SER A 154 12.90 10.95 41.93
C SER A 154 13.68 10.27 40.80
N ALA A 155 14.11 9.02 41.03
CA ALA A 155 14.72 8.16 40.01
C ALA A 155 13.66 7.44 39.14
N ALA A 156 12.39 7.85 39.21
CA ALA A 156 11.32 7.21 38.46
C ALA A 156 11.54 7.32 36.95
N ILE A 157 11.43 6.17 36.29
CA ILE A 157 11.45 6.01 34.84
C ILE A 157 10.19 5.22 34.46
N GLU A 158 9.44 5.71 33.48
CA GLU A 158 8.26 5.04 32.94
C GLU A 158 8.52 4.67 31.48
N LYS A 159 8.34 3.38 31.17
CA LYS A 159 8.47 2.84 29.81
C LYS A 159 7.11 2.87 29.14
N ASP A 160 7.10 3.07 27.83
CA ASP A 160 5.88 2.86 27.05
C ASP A 160 5.47 1.37 27.09
N PRO A 161 4.22 1.01 26.71
CA PRO A 161 3.72 -0.37 26.78
C PRO A 161 4.54 -1.42 26.01
N ASP A 162 5.36 -1.00 25.06
CA ASP A 162 6.29 -1.85 24.31
C ASP A 162 7.67 -2.02 24.96
N GLY A 163 7.86 -1.46 26.17
CA GLY A 163 9.09 -1.57 26.96
C GLY A 163 10.18 -0.57 26.57
N VAL A 164 9.94 0.31 25.60
CA VAL A 164 10.91 1.32 25.16
C VAL A 164 10.69 2.62 25.93
N LEU A 165 11.79 3.23 26.36
CA LEU A 165 11.78 4.53 27.03
C LEU A 165 11.87 5.66 26.00
N ARG A 166 10.82 6.49 25.93
CA ARG A 166 10.74 7.63 25.01
C ARG A 166 10.49 8.98 25.68
N ARG A 167 9.86 8.95 26.85
CA ARG A 167 9.38 10.12 27.57
C ARG A 167 9.93 10.13 28.99
N MET A 168 10.14 11.32 29.52
CA MET A 168 10.44 11.54 30.93
C MET A 168 9.18 11.99 31.66
N ILE A 169 9.14 11.74 32.97
CA ILE A 169 8.07 12.17 33.87
C ILE A 169 8.51 13.45 34.56
N TYR A 170 7.59 14.40 34.77
CA TYR A 170 7.87 15.60 35.56
C TYR A 170 8.02 15.26 37.05
N ALA A 171 6.95 14.72 37.66
CA ALA A 171 6.96 14.23 39.04
C ALA A 171 5.97 13.05 39.19
N PRO A 172 6.41 11.82 39.48
CA PRO A 172 5.52 10.64 39.51
C PRO A 172 4.38 10.74 40.55
N VAL A 173 4.65 11.29 41.74
CA VAL A 173 3.64 11.53 42.78
C VAL A 173 3.68 12.99 43.22
N GLY A 174 4.83 13.47 43.71
CA GLY A 174 5.03 14.89 44.05
C GLY A 174 6.50 15.34 44.02
N LEU A 175 7.45 14.41 44.05
CA LEU A 175 8.87 14.71 43.93
C LEU A 175 9.27 14.80 42.45
N GLU A 176 9.77 15.96 42.03
CA GLU A 176 10.37 16.15 40.71
C GLU A 176 11.44 15.10 40.41
N THR A 177 11.47 14.61 39.18
CA THR A 177 12.48 13.64 38.75
C THR A 177 13.89 14.23 38.79
N LEU A 178 14.90 13.36 38.89
CA LEU A 178 16.31 13.74 39.00
C LEU A 178 16.71 14.75 37.89
N ALA A 179 16.25 14.52 36.66
CA ALA A 179 16.52 15.38 35.52
C ALA A 179 15.87 16.78 35.66
N VAL A 180 14.60 16.84 36.04
CA VAL A 180 13.85 18.10 36.21
C VAL A 180 14.47 18.94 37.33
N ARG A 181 14.77 18.30 38.46
CA ARG A 181 15.34 18.97 39.63
C ARG A 181 16.78 19.42 39.39
N ALA A 182 17.59 18.60 38.71
CA ALA A 182 18.92 19.01 38.29
C ALA A 182 18.87 20.21 37.33
N ALA A 183 17.90 20.25 36.41
CA ALA A 183 17.72 21.38 35.51
C ALA A 183 17.33 22.66 36.26
N ALA A 184 16.42 22.54 37.24
CA ALA A 184 16.01 23.65 38.07
C ALA A 184 17.18 24.23 38.88
N MET A 185 18.01 23.36 39.45
CA MET A 185 19.24 23.75 40.15
C MET A 185 20.25 24.39 39.20
N PHE A 186 20.46 23.83 38.01
CA PHE A 186 21.42 24.32 37.03
C PHE A 186 21.04 25.70 36.46
N ARG A 187 19.74 25.96 36.29
CA ARG A 187 19.24 27.27 35.83
C ARG A 187 18.99 28.25 36.98
N ASN A 188 19.03 27.79 38.23
CA ASN A 188 18.57 28.51 39.40
C ASN A 188 17.13 29.08 39.23
N GLN A 189 16.26 28.29 38.58
CA GLN A 189 14.87 28.63 38.27
C GLN A 189 14.02 27.35 38.26
N PRO A 190 12.77 27.38 38.77
CA PRO A 190 11.89 26.21 38.70
C PRO A 190 11.57 25.86 37.25
N VAL A 191 11.35 24.57 36.99
CA VAL A 191 10.84 24.09 35.70
C VAL A 191 9.31 24.12 35.77
N ASP A 192 8.65 24.65 34.75
CA ASP A 192 7.19 24.75 34.73
C ASP A 192 6.56 23.37 34.42
N ALA A 193 5.66 22.92 35.28
CA ALA A 193 4.89 21.69 35.07
C ALA A 193 4.00 21.78 33.81
N ALA A 194 3.62 22.99 33.37
CA ALA A 194 2.85 23.21 32.14
C ALA A 194 3.58 22.76 30.88
N ASP A 195 4.92 22.69 30.91
CA ASP A 195 5.71 22.18 29.78
C ASP A 195 5.68 20.64 29.67
N PHE A 196 5.07 19.95 30.64
CA PHE A 196 4.94 18.50 30.71
C PHE A 196 3.46 18.08 30.64
N PRO A 197 2.84 18.10 29.45
CA PRO A 197 1.45 17.67 29.29
C PRO A 197 1.28 16.23 29.78
N ASP A 198 0.20 15.99 30.53
CA ASP A 198 -0.07 14.71 31.18
C ASP A 198 1.10 14.20 32.06
N ASN A 199 1.84 15.13 32.69
CA ASN A 199 3.01 14.84 33.53
C ASN A 199 4.22 14.26 32.77
N HIS A 200 4.25 14.40 31.43
CA HIS A 200 5.27 13.80 30.57
C HIS A 200 5.83 14.79 29.53
N ALA A 201 7.08 14.58 29.14
CA ALA A 201 7.69 15.23 27.99
C ALA A 201 8.57 14.26 27.20
N TRP A 202 8.71 14.48 25.89
CA TRP A 202 9.61 13.68 25.05
C TRP A 202 11.07 13.90 25.44
N ILE A 203 11.85 12.82 25.47
CA ILE A 203 13.31 12.91 25.63
C ILE A 203 13.91 13.13 24.25
N ASP A 204 14.69 14.19 24.09
CA ASP A 204 15.43 14.43 22.86
C ASP A 204 16.78 13.69 22.88
N PHE A 205 16.76 12.42 22.46
CA PHE A 205 17.96 11.59 22.45
C PHE A 205 19.01 12.12 21.46
N ARG A 206 20.14 12.60 22.00
CA ARG A 206 21.27 13.16 21.24
C ARG A 206 22.15 12.11 20.56
N GLY A 207 22.05 10.86 20.94
CA GLY A 207 22.84 9.77 20.36
C GLY A 207 22.68 8.48 21.16
N SER A 208 23.31 7.41 20.66
CA SER A 208 23.40 6.10 21.32
C SER A 208 24.09 6.19 22.69
N PRO A 209 24.12 5.10 23.49
CA PRO A 209 24.87 5.08 24.75
C PRO A 209 26.33 5.53 24.56
N GLY A 210 26.87 6.28 25.53
CA GLY A 210 28.22 6.86 25.50
C GLY A 210 28.33 8.21 24.78
N THR A 211 27.21 8.91 24.51
CA THR A 211 27.24 10.19 23.78
C THR A 211 27.75 11.35 24.65
N PHE A 212 27.54 11.30 25.97
CA PHE A 212 27.99 12.34 26.90
C PHE A 212 29.45 12.10 27.32
N PRO A 213 30.22 13.15 27.65
CA PRO A 213 31.53 13.00 28.27
C PRO A 213 31.44 12.10 29.50
N HIS A 214 32.25 11.05 29.53
CA HIS A 214 32.25 10.04 30.58
C HIS A 214 33.63 9.91 31.22
N PHE A 215 33.66 9.72 32.54
CA PHE A 215 34.87 9.40 33.29
C PHE A 215 34.59 8.27 34.28
N SER A 216 35.52 7.32 34.39
CA SER A 216 35.42 6.22 35.36
C SER A 216 35.45 6.76 36.79
N PHE A 217 34.54 6.30 37.65
CA PHE A 217 34.47 6.66 39.07
C PHE A 217 35.82 6.41 39.77
N ALA A 218 36.48 5.28 39.50
CA ALA A 218 37.80 4.98 40.06
C ALA A 218 38.89 5.98 39.63
N ASP A 219 38.84 6.49 38.39
CA ASP A 219 39.81 7.48 37.91
C ASP A 219 39.59 8.87 38.52
N VAL A 220 38.32 9.24 38.77
CA VAL A 220 38.00 10.47 39.51
C VAL A 220 38.48 10.38 40.95
N MET A 221 38.23 9.24 41.61
CA MET A 221 38.66 8.97 42.98
C MET A 221 40.20 9.02 43.11
N ALA A 222 40.91 8.43 42.13
CA ALA A 222 42.37 8.45 42.05
C ALA A 222 42.96 9.82 41.64
N GLY A 223 42.13 10.80 41.26
CA GLY A 223 42.56 12.13 40.85
C GLY A 223 43.23 12.18 39.47
N LYS A 224 42.95 11.23 38.59
CA LYS A 224 43.49 11.19 37.22
C LYS A 224 42.74 12.10 36.24
N VAL A 225 41.52 12.51 36.60
CA VAL A 225 40.67 13.35 35.78
C VAL A 225 40.94 14.84 36.06
N PRO A 226 41.20 15.67 35.04
CA PRO A 226 41.49 17.09 35.24
C PRO A 226 40.26 17.85 35.77
N ALA A 227 40.47 18.84 36.64
CA ALA A 227 39.38 19.64 37.22
C ALA A 227 38.49 20.32 36.16
N SER A 228 39.07 20.74 35.03
CA SER A 228 38.33 21.33 33.90
C SER A 228 37.27 20.40 33.30
N ALA A 229 37.33 19.10 33.60
CA ALA A 229 36.30 18.15 33.22
C ALA A 229 34.96 18.42 33.90
N PHE A 230 34.95 19.05 35.09
CA PHE A 230 33.79 19.25 35.94
C PHE A 230 33.40 20.72 36.16
N THR A 231 34.33 21.66 35.97
CA THR A 231 34.10 23.09 36.25
C THR A 231 32.89 23.66 35.51
N GLY A 232 31.94 24.20 36.26
CA GLY A 232 30.73 24.83 35.72
C GLY A 232 29.71 23.87 35.09
N LYS A 233 29.89 22.55 35.24
CA LYS A 233 29.03 21.54 34.61
C LYS A 233 28.07 20.87 35.59
N ALA A 234 27.04 20.23 35.06
CA ALA A 234 26.25 19.24 35.79
C ALA A 234 26.98 17.90 35.77
N VAL A 235 27.37 17.40 36.95
CA VAL A 235 28.05 16.13 37.12
C VAL A 235 27.06 15.10 37.65
N LEU A 236 26.78 14.06 36.86
CA LEU A 236 25.91 12.96 37.26
C LEU A 236 26.75 11.72 37.57
N ILE A 237 26.56 11.12 38.73
CA ILE A 237 27.31 9.97 39.22
C ILE A 237 26.36 8.78 39.28
N GLY A 238 26.69 7.65 38.65
CA GLY A 238 25.81 6.49 38.65
C GLY A 238 26.40 5.28 37.95
N VAL A 239 25.68 4.16 37.94
CA VAL A 239 26.13 2.92 37.31
C VAL A 239 26.08 3.04 35.79
N THR A 240 27.18 2.69 35.13
CA THR A 240 27.30 2.67 33.66
C THR A 240 27.79 1.33 33.13
N ASP A 241 27.99 0.34 34.01
CA ASP A 241 28.39 -1.00 33.62
C ASP A 241 27.32 -1.66 32.71
N PRO A 242 27.71 -2.18 31.53
CA PRO A 242 26.76 -2.72 30.55
C PRO A 242 26.15 -4.07 30.95
N VAL A 243 26.55 -4.65 32.09
CA VAL A 243 25.99 -5.88 32.66
C VAL A 243 25.13 -5.56 33.90
N GLY A 244 24.94 -4.28 34.22
CA GLY A 244 24.10 -3.83 35.33
C GLY A 244 22.61 -4.07 35.12
N GLU A 245 21.84 -3.92 36.20
CA GLU A 245 20.37 -4.08 36.18
C GLU A 245 19.63 -2.80 35.73
N ASP A 246 20.32 -1.65 35.74
CA ASP A 246 19.75 -0.32 35.45
C ASP A 246 19.97 0.09 33.99
N LEU A 247 19.42 -0.71 33.08
CA LEU A 247 19.59 -0.58 31.63
C LEU A 247 18.25 -0.46 30.90
N PHE A 248 18.16 0.48 29.96
CA PHE A 248 16.91 0.82 29.26
C PHE A 248 17.07 0.82 27.74
N VAL A 249 16.13 0.20 27.04
CA VAL A 249 16.00 0.38 25.59
C VAL A 249 15.36 1.74 25.31
N THR A 250 15.91 2.50 24.37
CA THR A 250 15.50 3.90 24.08
C THR A 250 15.22 4.09 22.60
N SER A 251 14.58 5.20 22.22
CA SER A 251 14.22 5.50 20.82
C SER A 251 15.37 5.54 19.82
N ILE A 252 16.62 5.67 20.27
CA ILE A 252 17.78 5.87 19.39
C ILE A 252 18.63 4.62 19.16
N SER A 253 18.47 3.59 19.99
CA SER A 253 19.35 2.43 19.97
C SER A 253 18.69 1.21 20.62
N SER A 254 18.87 0.06 19.99
CA SER A 254 18.53 -1.25 20.56
C SER A 254 19.53 -1.71 21.63
N VAL A 255 20.75 -1.15 21.64
CA VAL A 255 21.70 -1.35 22.74
C VAL A 255 21.17 -0.61 23.97
N PRO A 256 20.98 -1.31 25.11
CA PRO A 256 20.48 -0.70 26.33
C PRO A 256 21.39 0.43 26.84
N MET A 257 20.76 1.45 27.40
CA MET A 257 21.39 2.67 27.93
C MET A 257 21.36 2.65 29.47
N PRO A 258 22.46 2.98 30.14
CA PRO A 258 22.47 3.15 31.60
C PRO A 258 21.49 4.23 32.09
N GLY A 259 20.84 4.00 33.23
CA GLY A 259 19.87 4.94 33.83
C GLY A 259 20.46 6.33 34.06
N VAL A 260 21.71 6.43 34.54
CA VAL A 260 22.38 7.73 34.70
C VAL A 260 22.55 8.49 33.39
N GLU A 261 22.74 7.79 32.26
CA GLU A 261 22.83 8.42 30.94
C GLU A 261 21.44 8.80 30.40
N VAL A 262 20.40 8.03 30.73
CA VAL A 262 19.00 8.43 30.50
C VAL A 262 18.70 9.74 31.24
N HIS A 263 19.07 9.85 32.51
CA HIS A 263 18.91 11.07 33.30
C HIS A 263 19.71 12.23 32.73
N ALA A 264 20.93 12.00 32.21
CA ALA A 264 21.71 13.00 31.52
C ALA A 264 21.01 13.53 30.25
N LYS A 265 20.42 12.64 29.44
CA LYS A 265 19.65 13.01 28.24
C LYS A 265 18.37 13.76 28.58
N ALA A 266 17.68 13.33 29.63
CA ALA A 266 16.50 14.04 30.13
C ALA A 266 16.87 15.45 30.65
N LEU A 267 17.94 15.57 31.45
CA LEU A 267 18.47 16.85 31.93
C LEU A 267 18.81 17.77 30.75
N TRP A 268 19.55 17.26 29.77
CA TRP A 268 19.87 18.01 28.56
C TRP A 268 18.61 18.52 27.87
N THR A 269 17.60 17.66 27.72
CA THR A 269 16.35 18.00 27.03
C THR A 269 15.61 19.13 27.75
N VAL A 270 15.58 19.13 29.09
CA VAL A 270 15.00 20.24 29.88
C VAL A 270 15.83 21.50 29.72
N LEU A 271 17.17 21.41 29.79
CA LEU A 271 18.10 22.52 29.58
C LEU A 271 18.04 23.10 28.16
N ALA A 272 17.65 22.31 27.16
CA ALA A 272 17.40 22.76 25.79
C ALA A 272 15.99 23.35 25.58
N GLY A 273 15.15 23.38 26.62
CA GLY A 273 13.80 23.94 26.53
C GLY A 273 12.77 23.00 25.92
N LEU A 274 12.93 21.69 26.12
CA LEU A 274 11.99 20.64 25.68
C LEU A 274 11.70 20.75 24.18
N PRO A 275 12.73 20.53 23.33
CA PRO A 275 12.67 20.86 21.91
C PRO A 275 11.67 20.01 21.12
N LEU A 276 11.29 18.82 21.60
CA LEU A 276 10.34 17.93 20.93
C LEU A 276 8.94 18.07 21.53
N LYS A 277 7.97 18.47 20.69
CA LYS A 277 6.57 18.68 21.06
C LYS A 277 5.64 17.95 20.11
N SER A 278 4.58 17.36 20.66
CA SER A 278 3.51 16.78 19.84
C SER A 278 2.70 17.90 19.18
N ALA A 279 2.35 17.75 17.89
CA ALA A 279 1.56 18.75 17.16
C ALA A 279 0.13 18.92 17.72
N GLY A 280 -0.37 17.91 18.43
CA GLY A 280 -1.67 17.92 19.09
C GLY A 280 -2.81 17.38 18.22
N ALA A 281 -3.92 17.01 18.86
CA ALA A 281 -5.00 16.26 18.21
C ALA A 281 -5.66 17.01 17.03
N LEU A 282 -5.78 18.33 17.11
CA LEU A 282 -6.36 19.13 16.02
C LEU A 282 -5.47 19.11 14.78
N ALA A 283 -4.15 19.22 14.96
CA ALA A 283 -3.20 19.15 13.85
C ALA A 283 -3.18 17.75 13.23
N ASP A 284 -3.19 16.70 14.07
CA ASP A 284 -3.26 15.32 13.62
C ASP A 284 -4.52 15.07 12.76
N VAL A 285 -5.70 15.45 13.26
CA VAL A 285 -6.97 15.33 12.54
C VAL A 285 -6.93 16.13 11.22
N ALA A 286 -6.40 17.35 11.23
CA ALA A 286 -6.29 18.17 10.03
C ALA A 286 -5.41 17.49 8.96
N VAL A 287 -4.27 16.90 9.36
CA VAL A 287 -3.37 16.18 8.46
C VAL A 287 -4.03 14.91 7.92
N ILE A 288 -4.72 14.13 8.76
CA ILE A 288 -5.48 12.95 8.33
C ILE A 288 -6.50 13.34 7.25
N LEU A 289 -7.30 14.37 7.52
CA LEU A 289 -8.34 14.83 6.59
C LEU A 289 -7.74 15.41 5.31
N ALA A 290 -6.62 16.14 5.39
CA ALA A 290 -5.94 16.67 4.21
C ALA A 290 -5.44 15.54 3.29
N LEU A 291 -4.82 14.50 3.86
CA LEU A 291 -4.30 13.36 3.11
C LEU A 291 -5.40 12.46 2.51
N ILE A 292 -6.63 12.58 2.99
CA ILE A 292 -7.83 11.97 2.38
C ILE A 292 -8.42 12.90 1.31
N ALA A 293 -8.51 14.20 1.57
CA ALA A 293 -9.16 15.15 0.68
C ALA A 293 -8.41 15.33 -0.65
N ILE A 294 -7.07 15.33 -0.64
CA ILE A 294 -6.25 15.52 -1.84
C ILE A 294 -6.47 14.42 -2.90
N PRO A 295 -6.29 13.12 -2.60
CA PRO A 295 -6.56 12.06 -3.57
C PRO A 295 -8.04 12.02 -4.00
N ALA A 296 -8.97 12.33 -3.10
CA ALA A 296 -10.39 12.45 -3.45
C ALA A 296 -10.64 13.57 -4.47
N ALA A 297 -10.03 14.75 -4.29
CA ALA A 297 -10.14 15.86 -5.22
C ALA A 297 -9.52 15.54 -6.59
N ILE A 298 -8.38 14.83 -6.62
CA ILE A 298 -7.78 14.36 -7.86
C ILE A 298 -8.71 13.33 -8.54
N GLY A 299 -9.19 12.33 -7.80
CA GLY A 299 -10.09 11.28 -8.30
C GLY A 299 -11.44 11.79 -8.79
N ALA A 300 -11.94 12.91 -8.26
CA ALA A 300 -13.15 13.56 -8.78
C ALA A 300 -12.98 14.06 -10.22
N ARG A 301 -11.77 14.47 -10.61
CA ARG A 301 -11.51 15.22 -11.86
C ARG A 301 -10.59 14.49 -12.85
N LYS A 302 -9.78 13.54 -12.40
CA LYS A 302 -8.69 12.89 -13.15
C LYS A 302 -8.86 11.38 -13.17
N SER A 303 -8.11 10.71 -14.05
CA SER A 303 -8.10 9.25 -14.15
C SER A 303 -7.48 8.58 -12.93
N GLY A 304 -7.75 7.29 -12.76
CA GLY A 304 -7.20 6.46 -11.69
C GLY A 304 -5.67 6.46 -11.68
N LEU A 305 -5.02 6.42 -12.85
CA LEU A 305 -3.56 6.48 -12.95
C LEU A 305 -2.98 7.79 -12.39
N LEU A 306 -3.58 8.93 -12.74
CA LEU A 306 -3.15 10.23 -12.20
C LEU A 306 -3.40 10.34 -10.70
N THR A 307 -4.47 9.71 -10.20
CA THR A 307 -4.75 9.62 -8.77
C THR A 307 -3.69 8.80 -8.04
N LEU A 308 -3.28 7.66 -8.61
CA LEU A 308 -2.21 6.83 -8.07
C LEU A 308 -0.88 7.59 -8.01
N VAL A 309 -0.44 8.16 -9.15
CA VAL A 309 0.82 8.91 -9.23
C VAL A 309 0.80 10.10 -8.26
N GLY A 310 -0.30 10.85 -8.20
CA GLY A 310 -0.46 11.96 -7.27
C GLY A 310 -0.42 11.53 -5.80
N SER A 311 -1.03 10.38 -5.46
CA SER A 311 -1.04 9.84 -4.09
C SER A 311 0.34 9.34 -3.67
N VAL A 312 1.08 8.69 -4.57
CA VAL A 312 2.47 8.27 -4.32
C VAL A 312 3.37 9.49 -4.12
N GLY A 313 3.24 10.51 -4.97
CA GLY A 313 3.98 11.76 -4.80
C GLY A 313 3.66 12.45 -3.47
N LEU A 314 2.38 12.51 -3.10
CA LEU A 314 1.94 13.07 -1.82
C LEU A 314 2.49 12.28 -0.63
N LEU A 315 2.51 10.95 -0.70
CA LEU A 315 3.09 10.09 0.34
C LEU A 315 4.57 10.42 0.58
N VAL A 316 5.36 10.52 -0.49
CA VAL A 316 6.80 10.84 -0.39
C VAL A 316 7.00 12.23 0.22
N ILE A 317 6.24 13.22 -0.25
CA ILE A 317 6.28 14.59 0.29
C ILE A 317 5.90 14.59 1.77
N PHE A 318 4.85 13.85 2.14
CA PHE A 318 4.38 13.77 3.52
C PHE A 318 5.41 13.14 4.45
N VAL A 319 5.97 11.97 4.09
CA VAL A 319 6.98 11.29 4.91
C VAL A 319 8.23 12.17 5.07
N GLY A 320 8.71 12.80 3.99
CA GLY A 320 9.81 13.75 4.06
C GLY A 320 9.48 14.97 4.94
N GLY A 321 8.27 15.51 4.80
CA GLY A 321 7.78 16.63 5.60
C GLY A 321 7.69 16.31 7.09
N VAL A 322 7.29 15.08 7.45
CA VAL A 322 7.26 14.61 8.84
C VAL A 322 8.67 14.54 9.42
N GLN A 323 9.66 14.07 8.67
CA GLN A 323 11.06 14.07 9.14
C GLN A 323 11.60 15.51 9.32
N VAL A 324 11.29 16.42 8.39
CA VAL A 324 11.67 17.84 8.51
C VAL A 324 11.02 18.47 9.74
N ALA A 325 9.73 18.21 9.98
CA ALA A 325 9.02 18.68 11.16
C ALA A 325 9.64 18.15 12.45
N PHE A 326 10.02 16.86 12.48
CA PHE A 326 10.69 16.25 13.63
C PHE A 326 12.04 16.90 13.92
N ASN A 327 12.85 17.16 12.90
CA ASN A 327 14.13 17.86 13.05
C ASN A 327 13.94 19.32 13.53
N ALA A 328 12.77 19.92 13.27
CA ALA A 328 12.38 21.25 13.76
C ALA A 328 11.67 21.22 15.13
N GLY A 329 11.56 20.07 15.78
CA GLY A 329 10.98 19.95 17.11
C GLY A 329 9.51 19.47 17.17
N TRP A 330 8.91 19.09 16.04
CA TRP A 330 7.50 18.73 15.97
C TRP A 330 7.26 17.26 15.64
N ILE A 331 6.58 16.56 16.53
CA ILE A 331 6.13 15.18 16.32
C ILE A 331 4.72 15.24 15.72
N VAL A 332 4.65 15.02 14.41
CA VAL A 332 3.41 14.91 13.63
C VAL A 332 3.05 13.44 13.46
N THR A 333 1.77 13.10 13.58
CA THR A 333 1.30 11.72 13.33
C THR A 333 1.60 11.27 11.89
N LEU A 334 2.08 10.04 11.72
CA LEU A 334 2.45 9.47 10.42
C LEU A 334 1.52 8.34 10.00
N SER A 335 1.13 7.47 10.93
CA SER A 335 0.50 6.18 10.63
C SER A 335 -0.93 6.35 10.11
N TYR A 336 -1.75 7.14 10.80
CA TYR A 336 -3.17 7.32 10.47
C TYR A 336 -3.38 8.05 9.13
N PRO A 337 -2.67 9.16 8.83
CA PRO A 337 -2.79 9.84 7.54
C PRO A 337 -2.40 8.96 6.35
N ILE A 338 -1.38 8.10 6.49
CA ILE A 338 -0.96 7.18 5.42
C ILE A 338 -2.04 6.13 5.13
N VAL A 339 -2.66 5.56 6.18
CA VAL A 339 -3.78 4.62 5.99
C VAL A 339 -4.94 5.31 5.27
N GLY A 340 -5.31 6.53 5.69
CA GLY A 340 -6.32 7.33 5.02
C GLY A 340 -6.01 7.60 3.54
N LEU A 341 -4.77 8.00 3.25
CA LEU A 341 -4.27 8.24 1.89
C LEU A 341 -4.37 6.99 1.02
N VAL A 342 -3.87 5.85 1.49
CA VAL A 342 -3.85 4.58 0.74
C VAL A 342 -5.26 4.07 0.45
N ILE A 343 -6.15 4.04 1.45
CA ILE A 343 -7.52 3.58 1.27
C ILE A 343 -8.28 4.53 0.32
N THR A 344 -8.08 5.84 0.46
CA THR A 344 -8.74 6.82 -0.43
C THR A 344 -8.23 6.69 -1.86
N ALA A 345 -6.92 6.55 -2.08
CA ALA A 345 -6.34 6.34 -3.40
C ALA A 345 -6.92 5.09 -4.07
N ALA A 346 -6.97 3.96 -3.36
CA ALA A 346 -7.57 2.72 -3.84
C ALA A 346 -9.08 2.91 -4.15
N GLY A 347 -9.81 3.59 -3.27
CA GLY A 347 -11.22 3.91 -3.46
C GLY A 347 -11.47 4.75 -4.71
N MET A 348 -10.65 5.78 -4.97
CA MET A 348 -10.77 6.63 -6.15
C MET A 348 -10.45 5.89 -7.45
N ILE A 349 -9.45 5.01 -7.46
CA ILE A 349 -9.16 4.13 -8.60
C ILE A 349 -10.35 3.19 -8.86
N GLY A 350 -10.96 2.65 -7.79
CA GLY A 350 -12.17 1.84 -7.90
C GLY A 350 -13.37 2.60 -8.48
N VAL A 351 -13.58 3.85 -8.05
CA VAL A 351 -14.63 4.73 -8.60
C VAL A 351 -14.40 5.00 -10.09
N ASP A 352 -13.16 5.30 -10.49
CA ASP A 352 -12.83 5.56 -11.90
C ASP A 352 -13.10 4.31 -12.76
N ALA A 353 -12.63 3.14 -12.33
CA ALA A 353 -12.88 1.87 -13.02
C ALA A 353 -14.37 1.52 -13.10
N TYR A 354 -15.15 1.80 -12.04
CA TYR A 354 -16.59 1.60 -12.04
C TYR A 354 -17.30 2.54 -13.03
N MET A 355 -16.90 3.82 -13.07
CA MET A 355 -17.42 4.79 -14.04
C MET A 355 -17.10 4.39 -15.48
N GLU A 356 -15.87 3.97 -15.76
CA GLU A 356 -15.45 3.51 -17.08
C GLU A 356 -16.26 2.31 -17.56
N ARG A 357 -16.46 1.30 -16.69
CA ARG A 357 -17.32 0.14 -17.00
C ARG A 357 -18.76 0.55 -17.28
N ARG A 358 -19.32 1.46 -16.50
CA ARG A 358 -20.71 1.93 -16.67
C ARG A 358 -20.87 2.75 -17.95
N GLN A 359 -19.91 3.60 -18.29
CA GLN A 359 -19.89 4.37 -19.53
C GLN A 359 -19.75 3.46 -20.74
N ARG A 360 -18.87 2.45 -20.67
CA ARG A 360 -18.71 1.45 -21.72
C ARG A 360 -19.99 0.66 -21.96
N ALA A 361 -20.62 0.15 -20.90
CA ALA A 361 -21.88 -0.58 -21.01
C ALA A 361 -23.01 0.30 -21.59
N ALA A 362 -23.09 1.57 -21.17
CA ALA A 362 -24.07 2.51 -21.72
C ALA A 362 -23.81 2.82 -23.21
N LEU A 363 -22.54 2.95 -23.61
CA LEU A 363 -22.17 3.17 -25.01
C LEU A 363 -22.45 1.93 -25.88
N GLU A 364 -22.12 0.74 -25.40
CA GLU A 364 -22.43 -0.52 -26.10
C GLU A 364 -23.94 -0.70 -26.27
N GLN A 365 -24.74 -0.32 -25.27
CA GLN A 365 -26.20 -0.33 -25.37
C GLN A 365 -26.71 0.70 -26.41
N LEU A 366 -26.25 1.95 -26.34
CA LEU A 366 -26.63 3.00 -27.30
C LEU A 366 -26.22 2.64 -28.74
N LEU A 367 -25.04 2.04 -28.91
CA LEU A 367 -24.55 1.60 -30.21
C LEU A 367 -25.34 0.39 -30.72
N GLY A 368 -25.76 -0.51 -29.82
CA GLY A 368 -26.66 -1.62 -30.13
C GLY A 368 -28.06 -1.17 -30.57
N ASP A 369 -28.53 -0.05 -30.02
CA ASP A 369 -29.81 0.55 -30.42
C ASP A 369 -29.70 1.37 -31.72
N LEU A 370 -28.54 1.98 -32.01
CA LEU A 370 -28.32 2.84 -33.18
C LEU A 370 -27.82 2.09 -34.43
N LEU A 371 -27.06 1.01 -34.26
CA LEU A 371 -26.63 0.17 -35.37
C LEU A 371 -27.61 -0.99 -35.52
N PRO A 372 -28.35 -1.10 -36.65
CA PRO A 372 -29.04 -2.35 -36.96
C PRO A 372 -28.01 -3.49 -36.89
N PRO A 373 -28.37 -4.68 -36.38
CA PRO A 373 -27.42 -5.77 -36.24
C PRO A 373 -26.70 -5.96 -37.57
N GLN A 374 -25.39 -5.67 -37.60
CA GLN A 374 -24.49 -6.12 -38.65
C GLN A 374 -24.53 -7.65 -38.55
N LYS A 375 -25.47 -8.27 -39.27
CA LYS A 375 -25.78 -9.69 -39.15
C LYS A 375 -24.48 -10.49 -39.32
N PRO A 376 -24.02 -11.21 -38.29
CA PRO A 376 -22.95 -12.18 -38.46
C PRO A 376 -23.51 -13.31 -39.32
N SER A 377 -22.95 -13.47 -40.51
CA SER A 377 -23.14 -14.61 -41.40
C SER A 377 -24.58 -14.90 -41.84
N ALA A 378 -25.05 -14.23 -42.90
CA ALA A 378 -26.20 -14.76 -43.65
C ALA A 378 -25.78 -16.05 -44.37
N PHE A 379 -26.40 -17.17 -44.00
CA PHE A 379 -26.24 -18.48 -44.60
C PHE A 379 -27.27 -18.68 -45.70
N PHE A 380 -26.85 -19.15 -46.86
CA PHE A 380 -27.74 -19.64 -47.92
C PHE A 380 -27.55 -21.14 -48.09
N ILE A 381 -28.62 -21.92 -47.99
CA ILE A 381 -28.58 -23.38 -48.16
C ILE A 381 -29.24 -23.73 -49.49
N SER A 382 -28.43 -24.12 -50.47
CA SER A 382 -28.88 -24.65 -51.76
C SER A 382 -28.97 -26.17 -51.69
N TYR A 383 -30.10 -26.75 -52.08
CA TYR A 383 -30.31 -28.19 -52.08
C TYR A 383 -31.31 -28.62 -53.17
N ARG A 384 -31.18 -29.87 -53.64
CA ARG A 384 -32.09 -30.41 -54.66
C ARG A 384 -33.29 -31.08 -54.00
N ARG A 385 -34.45 -30.41 -53.97
CA ARG A 385 -35.66 -30.83 -53.21
C ARG A 385 -36.17 -32.25 -53.43
N SER A 386 -35.98 -32.82 -54.62
CA SER A 386 -36.39 -34.19 -54.90
C SER A 386 -35.73 -35.19 -53.93
N HIS A 387 -34.60 -34.81 -53.30
CA HIS A 387 -33.84 -35.65 -52.39
C HIS A 387 -33.34 -34.82 -51.18
N ASN A 388 -33.20 -35.44 -50.01
CA ASN A 388 -32.55 -34.84 -48.83
C ASN A 388 -33.24 -33.63 -48.15
N THR A 389 -34.55 -33.44 -48.38
CA THR A 389 -35.33 -32.35 -47.74
C THR A 389 -35.28 -32.39 -46.21
N LEU A 390 -35.25 -33.58 -45.59
CA LEU A 390 -35.16 -33.73 -44.13
C LEU A 390 -33.81 -33.23 -43.59
N GLN A 391 -32.70 -33.66 -44.20
CA GLN A 391 -31.34 -33.25 -43.79
C GLN A 391 -31.13 -31.75 -43.99
N ALA A 392 -31.63 -31.18 -45.09
CA ALA A 392 -31.57 -29.74 -45.33
C ALA A 392 -32.31 -28.94 -44.24
N ARG A 393 -33.48 -29.41 -43.82
CA ARG A 393 -34.26 -28.81 -42.72
C ARG A 393 -33.57 -28.94 -41.37
N ASP A 394 -32.89 -30.05 -41.11
CA ASP A 394 -32.20 -30.27 -39.84
C ASP A 394 -30.92 -29.41 -39.76
N ILE A 395 -30.16 -29.29 -40.86
CA ILE A 395 -29.04 -28.35 -40.98
C ILE A 395 -29.54 -26.91 -40.75
N ARG A 396 -30.66 -26.52 -41.40
CA ARG A 396 -31.27 -25.20 -41.18
C ARG A 396 -31.63 -24.97 -39.72
N ARG A 397 -32.27 -25.95 -39.07
CA ARG A 397 -32.69 -25.86 -37.67
C ARG A 397 -31.50 -25.71 -36.73
N GLU A 398 -30.41 -26.42 -37.00
CA GLU A 398 -29.19 -26.33 -36.19
C GLU A 398 -28.49 -24.99 -36.37
N LEU A 399 -28.39 -24.49 -37.59
CA LEU A 399 -27.82 -23.16 -37.87
C LEU A 399 -28.70 -22.04 -37.29
N ALA A 400 -30.02 -22.14 -37.42
CA ALA A 400 -30.97 -21.15 -36.89
C ALA A 400 -30.93 -21.10 -35.36
N ARG A 401 -30.77 -22.26 -34.68
CA ARG A 401 -30.57 -22.32 -33.23
C ARG A 401 -29.33 -21.57 -32.75
N ARG A 402 -28.29 -21.47 -33.58
CA ARG A 402 -26.99 -20.87 -33.21
C ARG A 402 -26.83 -19.42 -33.63
N TYR A 403 -27.32 -19.08 -34.82
CA TYR A 403 -27.08 -17.78 -35.47
C TYR A 403 -28.36 -16.94 -35.64
N GLY A 404 -29.50 -17.44 -35.15
CA GLY A 404 -30.81 -16.83 -35.31
C GLY A 404 -31.50 -17.23 -36.61
N ASP A 405 -32.83 -17.36 -36.56
CA ASP A 405 -33.64 -17.80 -37.71
C ASP A 405 -33.55 -16.82 -38.90
N ALA A 406 -33.46 -15.52 -38.61
CA ALA A 406 -33.31 -14.48 -39.63
C ALA A 406 -31.95 -14.50 -40.37
N SER A 407 -30.99 -15.32 -39.92
CA SER A 407 -29.65 -15.41 -40.50
C SER A 407 -29.48 -16.62 -41.44
N VAL A 408 -30.48 -17.50 -41.55
CA VAL A 408 -30.39 -18.72 -42.35
C VAL A 408 -31.50 -18.76 -43.39
N PHE A 409 -31.14 -18.65 -44.65
CA PHE A 409 -32.05 -18.82 -45.77
C PHE A 409 -31.96 -20.26 -46.30
N LEU A 410 -33.08 -20.98 -46.24
CA LEU A 410 -33.27 -22.28 -46.89
C LEU A 410 -34.34 -22.09 -47.96
N ASP A 411 -34.06 -22.49 -49.19
CA ASP A 411 -35.03 -22.42 -50.29
C ASP A 411 -36.25 -23.34 -50.03
N THR A 412 -37.28 -22.81 -49.38
CA THR A 412 -38.60 -23.45 -49.24
C THR A 412 -39.59 -22.73 -50.15
N SER A 413 -40.19 -23.40 -51.14
CA SER A 413 -41.29 -22.80 -51.95
C SER A 413 -42.62 -22.70 -51.21
N SER A 414 -42.59 -22.52 -49.90
CA SER A 414 -43.75 -22.02 -49.17
C SER A 414 -43.61 -20.50 -49.13
N ILE A 415 -44.23 -19.82 -50.10
CA ILE A 415 -44.50 -18.39 -50.02
C ILE A 415 -46.01 -18.24 -49.97
N ASP A 416 -46.45 -17.34 -49.10
CA ASP A 416 -47.80 -16.77 -49.14
C ASP A 416 -48.05 -16.05 -50.47
N TYR A 417 -49.32 -16.01 -50.89
CA TYR A 417 -49.73 -15.50 -52.21
C TYR A 417 -49.31 -14.03 -52.45
N GLY A 418 -48.50 -13.74 -53.50
CA GLY A 418 -48.29 -12.38 -54.03
C GLY A 418 -46.85 -11.90 -54.32
N GLU A 419 -45.79 -12.64 -54.00
CA GLU A 419 -44.39 -12.22 -54.28
C GLU A 419 -43.79 -12.86 -55.56
N SER A 420 -42.96 -12.09 -56.28
CA SER A 420 -42.12 -12.53 -57.40
C SER A 420 -41.01 -13.49 -56.91
N PHE A 421 -41.11 -14.77 -57.28
CA PHE A 421 -40.21 -15.87 -56.88
C PHE A 421 -38.69 -15.61 -57.13
N PRO A 422 -38.25 -15.00 -58.25
CA PRO A 422 -36.82 -14.81 -58.52
C PRO A 422 -36.11 -13.75 -57.67
N ASP A 423 -36.80 -12.68 -57.26
CA ASP A 423 -36.16 -11.50 -56.68
C ASP A 423 -35.69 -11.74 -55.24
N ARG A 424 -36.44 -12.54 -54.48
CA ARG A 424 -36.14 -12.88 -53.09
C ARG A 424 -34.95 -13.86 -52.97
N ILE A 425 -34.89 -14.87 -53.84
CA ILE A 425 -33.75 -15.81 -53.90
C ILE A 425 -32.48 -15.07 -54.32
N THR A 426 -32.57 -14.24 -55.37
CA THR A 426 -31.45 -13.43 -55.83
C THR A 426 -30.95 -12.48 -54.74
N SER A 427 -31.86 -11.85 -53.98
CA SER A 427 -31.52 -10.99 -52.86
C SER A 427 -30.88 -11.77 -51.70
N ALA A 428 -31.36 -12.98 -51.41
CA ALA A 428 -30.79 -13.84 -50.38
C ALA A 428 -29.37 -14.31 -50.72
N ILE A 429 -29.10 -14.66 -51.98
CA ILE A 429 -27.73 -14.99 -52.46
C ILE A 429 -26.83 -13.75 -52.43
N ARG A 430 -27.35 -12.58 -52.81
CA ARG A 430 -26.59 -11.32 -52.73
C ARG A 430 -26.25 -10.91 -51.30
N GLY A 431 -27.08 -11.27 -50.33
CA GLY A 431 -26.86 -10.97 -48.92
C GLY A 431 -26.04 -12.02 -48.17
N CYS A 432 -25.83 -13.21 -48.74
CA CYS A 432 -25.15 -14.29 -48.05
C CYS A 432 -23.62 -14.11 -48.02
N SER A 433 -23.04 -14.56 -46.91
CA SER A 433 -21.58 -14.62 -46.71
C SER A 433 -21.05 -16.06 -46.71
N VAL A 434 -21.95 -17.03 -46.50
CA VAL A 434 -21.65 -18.47 -46.57
C VAL A 434 -22.77 -19.13 -47.35
N MET A 435 -22.42 -19.87 -48.40
CA MET A 435 -23.35 -20.67 -49.18
C MET A 435 -23.02 -22.16 -48.98
N LEU A 436 -23.98 -22.92 -48.48
CA LEU A 436 -23.87 -24.37 -48.32
C LEU A 436 -24.58 -25.04 -49.49
N VAL A 437 -23.85 -25.82 -50.27
CA VAL A 437 -24.40 -26.60 -51.40
C VAL A 437 -24.54 -28.04 -50.96
N LEU A 438 -25.76 -28.48 -50.67
CA LEU A 438 -26.03 -29.83 -50.18
C LEU A 438 -26.06 -30.83 -51.34
N ILE A 439 -25.10 -31.75 -51.35
CA ILE A 439 -24.89 -32.74 -52.41
C ILE A 439 -25.12 -34.13 -51.81
N GLY A 440 -26.14 -34.83 -52.29
CA GLY A 440 -26.42 -36.21 -51.92
C GLY A 440 -26.30 -37.19 -53.09
N PRO A 441 -26.59 -38.49 -52.86
CA PRO A 441 -26.31 -39.55 -53.83
C PRO A 441 -27.03 -39.36 -55.17
N LYS A 442 -28.17 -38.67 -55.13
CA LYS A 442 -29.07 -38.44 -56.27
C LYS A 442 -29.00 -37.01 -56.82
N TRP A 443 -27.95 -36.25 -56.46
CA TRP A 443 -27.83 -34.85 -56.86
C TRP A 443 -27.59 -34.68 -58.36
N LEU A 444 -26.88 -35.64 -58.99
CA LEU A 444 -26.63 -35.75 -60.43
C LEU A 444 -27.58 -36.72 -61.17
N GLU A 445 -28.54 -37.33 -60.47
CA GLU A 445 -29.41 -38.36 -61.06
C GLU A 445 -30.27 -37.76 -62.20
N PRO A 446 -30.25 -38.35 -63.41
CA PRO A 446 -31.05 -37.84 -64.53
C PRO A 446 -32.54 -38.08 -64.30
N VAL A 447 -33.37 -37.14 -64.75
CA VAL A 447 -34.83 -37.28 -64.78
C VAL A 447 -35.23 -37.36 -66.24
N ALA A 448 -35.93 -38.43 -66.63
CA ALA A 448 -36.29 -38.70 -68.03
C ALA A 448 -35.08 -38.68 -69.00
N GLY A 449 -33.92 -39.18 -68.55
CA GLY A 449 -32.71 -39.31 -69.37
C GLY A 449 -31.84 -38.05 -69.44
N VAL A 450 -32.24 -36.93 -68.85
CA VAL A 450 -31.47 -35.68 -68.83
C VAL A 450 -31.09 -35.30 -67.39
N ARG A 451 -29.83 -34.95 -67.15
CA ARG A 451 -29.41 -34.44 -65.83
C ARG A 451 -29.91 -33.00 -65.70
N ARG A 452 -30.69 -32.73 -64.66
CA ARG A 452 -31.22 -31.39 -64.40
C ARG A 452 -30.14 -30.33 -64.21
N ILE A 453 -28.96 -30.71 -63.73
CA ILE A 453 -27.85 -29.76 -63.57
C ILE A 453 -27.34 -29.23 -64.93
N ASP A 454 -27.55 -29.97 -66.02
CA ASP A 454 -27.17 -29.55 -67.37
C ASP A 454 -28.17 -28.54 -67.98
N ASP A 455 -29.38 -28.45 -67.43
CA ASP A 455 -30.39 -27.47 -67.80
C ASP A 455 -30.00 -26.06 -67.28
N PRO A 456 -29.84 -25.06 -68.16
CA PRO A 456 -29.57 -23.67 -67.74
C PRO A 456 -30.63 -23.07 -66.82
N ASP A 457 -31.86 -23.58 -66.87
CA ASP A 457 -32.99 -23.10 -66.07
C ASP A 457 -33.15 -23.83 -64.71
N ASP A 458 -32.27 -24.79 -64.38
CA ASP A 458 -32.30 -25.46 -63.08
C ASP A 458 -31.90 -24.50 -61.96
N TRP A 459 -32.81 -24.33 -60.98
CA TRP A 459 -32.62 -23.40 -59.87
C TRP A 459 -31.34 -23.66 -59.07
N VAL A 460 -31.01 -24.94 -58.78
CA VAL A 460 -29.78 -25.28 -58.05
C VAL A 460 -28.54 -24.83 -58.83
N ARG A 461 -28.53 -25.01 -60.16
CA ARG A 461 -27.44 -24.52 -61.02
C ARG A 461 -27.31 -23.00 -60.92
N ARG A 462 -28.42 -22.27 -61.09
CA ARG A 462 -28.43 -20.79 -61.05
C ARG A 462 -27.98 -20.24 -59.70
N GLU A 463 -28.39 -20.88 -58.61
CA GLU A 463 -27.96 -20.52 -57.25
C GLU A 463 -26.46 -20.71 -57.06
N VAL A 464 -25.93 -21.88 -57.44
CA VAL A 464 -24.51 -22.22 -57.31
C VAL A 464 -23.66 -21.32 -58.19
N GLU A 465 -24.09 -21.07 -59.42
CA GLU A 465 -23.44 -20.14 -60.34
C GLU A 465 -23.38 -18.73 -59.76
N ALA A 466 -24.48 -18.21 -59.23
CA ALA A 466 -24.52 -16.91 -58.57
C ALA A 466 -23.64 -16.85 -57.30
N GLY A 467 -23.54 -17.95 -56.55
CA GLY A 467 -22.65 -18.07 -55.40
C GLY A 467 -21.17 -18.07 -55.78
N LEU A 468 -20.78 -18.86 -56.78
CA LEU A 468 -19.39 -18.99 -57.24
C LEU A 468 -18.85 -17.69 -57.88
N GLN A 469 -19.73 -16.88 -58.49
CA GLN A 469 -19.36 -15.57 -59.03
C GLN A 469 -19.06 -14.52 -57.94
N ARG A 470 -19.43 -14.78 -56.68
CA ARG A 470 -19.22 -13.86 -55.55
C ARG A 470 -17.92 -14.14 -54.82
N ARG A 471 -16.97 -13.21 -54.90
CA ARG A 471 -15.71 -13.29 -54.13
C ARG A 471 -15.88 -13.14 -52.62
N GLU A 472 -16.99 -12.54 -52.18
CA GLU A 472 -17.28 -12.25 -50.77
C GLU A 472 -18.00 -13.39 -50.05
N ALA A 473 -18.60 -14.31 -50.80
CA ALA A 473 -19.31 -15.46 -50.25
C ALA A 473 -18.41 -16.70 -50.24
N VAL A 474 -18.36 -17.40 -49.12
CA VAL A 474 -17.69 -18.70 -49.03
C VAL A 474 -18.66 -19.79 -49.45
N VAL A 475 -18.48 -20.34 -50.64
CA VAL A 475 -19.22 -21.50 -51.12
C VAL A 475 -18.60 -22.77 -50.55
N VAL A 476 -19.40 -23.63 -49.93
CA VAL A 476 -18.96 -24.90 -49.34
C VAL A 476 -19.83 -26.04 -49.88
N PRO A 477 -19.27 -26.97 -50.67
CA PRO A 477 -19.93 -28.23 -50.98
C PRO A 477 -20.08 -29.08 -49.71
N VAL A 478 -21.29 -29.52 -49.40
CA VAL A 478 -21.59 -30.36 -48.24
C VAL A 478 -22.08 -31.73 -48.72
N LEU A 479 -21.28 -32.77 -48.48
CA LEU A 479 -21.58 -34.14 -48.91
C LEU A 479 -22.45 -34.83 -47.86
N LEU A 480 -23.57 -35.38 -48.31
CA LEU A 480 -24.58 -36.09 -47.50
C LEU A 480 -24.54 -37.58 -47.81
N ASP A 481 -24.91 -38.43 -46.84
CA ASP A 481 -25.13 -39.87 -47.00
C ASP A 481 -23.99 -40.64 -47.72
N GLY A 482 -22.74 -40.28 -47.42
CA GLY A 482 -21.57 -40.97 -47.99
C GLY A 482 -21.30 -40.66 -49.47
N THR A 483 -21.91 -39.59 -50.02
CA THR A 483 -21.69 -39.15 -51.40
C THR A 483 -20.22 -38.79 -51.62
N LEU A 484 -19.65 -39.25 -52.74
CA LEU A 484 -18.28 -38.93 -53.15
C LEU A 484 -18.19 -37.49 -53.67
N ALA A 485 -16.96 -36.96 -53.73
CA ALA A 485 -16.70 -35.64 -54.30
C ALA A 485 -17.09 -35.58 -55.79
N LEU A 486 -17.55 -34.42 -56.23
CA LEU A 486 -17.93 -34.18 -57.63
C LEU A 486 -16.69 -34.15 -58.53
N ALA A 487 -16.74 -34.82 -59.68
CA ALA A 487 -15.74 -34.68 -60.72
C ALA A 487 -16.04 -33.47 -61.63
N ASP A 488 -15.00 -32.84 -62.17
CA ASP A 488 -15.13 -31.71 -63.09
C ASP A 488 -15.86 -32.07 -64.39
N ALA A 489 -15.67 -33.30 -64.88
CA ALA A 489 -16.34 -33.86 -66.06
C ALA A 489 -17.86 -34.01 -65.88
N ASP A 490 -18.34 -34.07 -64.64
CA ASP A 490 -19.76 -34.25 -64.32
C ASP A 490 -20.53 -32.94 -64.21
N LEU A 491 -19.86 -31.79 -64.35
CA LEU A 491 -20.43 -30.46 -64.12
C LEU A 491 -20.42 -29.56 -65.38
N PRO A 492 -21.48 -28.77 -65.61
CA PRO A 492 -21.49 -27.72 -66.62
C PRO A 492 -20.41 -26.66 -66.36
N GLU A 493 -19.90 -26.04 -67.43
CA GLU A 493 -18.81 -25.05 -67.39
C GLU A 493 -19.03 -23.95 -66.33
N SER A 494 -20.28 -23.46 -66.19
CA SER A 494 -20.60 -22.35 -65.28
C SER A 494 -20.48 -22.69 -63.78
N ILE A 495 -20.49 -23.97 -63.42
CA ILE A 495 -20.37 -24.43 -62.03
C ILE A 495 -19.22 -25.41 -61.80
N LYS A 496 -18.33 -25.63 -62.80
CA LYS A 496 -17.13 -26.48 -62.67
C LYS A 496 -16.26 -26.10 -61.48
N GLY A 497 -16.26 -24.81 -61.11
CA GLY A 497 -15.61 -24.28 -59.91
C GLY A 497 -15.94 -25.05 -58.63
N LEU A 498 -17.15 -25.63 -58.52
CA LEU A 498 -17.59 -26.40 -57.37
C LEU A 498 -16.74 -27.66 -57.11
N ALA A 499 -16.25 -28.32 -58.16
CA ALA A 499 -15.41 -29.52 -58.04
C ALA A 499 -14.00 -29.20 -57.48
N PHE A 500 -13.54 -27.96 -57.61
CA PHE A 500 -12.25 -27.51 -57.08
C PHE A 500 -12.33 -27.01 -55.63
N LEU A 501 -13.53 -26.94 -55.04
CA LEU A 501 -13.72 -26.53 -53.65
C LEU A 501 -13.57 -27.71 -52.70
N HIS A 502 -12.96 -27.46 -51.54
CA HIS A 502 -12.89 -28.46 -50.47
C HIS A 502 -14.29 -28.77 -49.93
N ALA A 503 -14.78 -29.98 -50.20
CA ALA A 503 -16.05 -30.45 -49.71
C ALA A 503 -16.00 -30.84 -48.23
N PHE A 504 -17.09 -30.60 -47.51
CA PHE A 504 -17.28 -31.04 -46.12
C PHE A 504 -18.27 -32.20 -46.07
N ALA A 505 -17.85 -33.36 -45.57
CA ALA A 505 -18.73 -34.51 -45.41
C ALA A 505 -19.38 -34.51 -44.02
N ILE A 506 -20.70 -34.68 -43.98
CA ILE A 506 -21.43 -34.98 -42.73
C ILE A 506 -21.33 -36.49 -42.51
N VAL A 507 -20.60 -36.90 -41.47
CA VAL A 507 -20.23 -38.31 -41.21
C VAL A 507 -20.72 -38.77 -39.83
N SER A 508 -20.93 -37.84 -38.90
CA SER A 508 -21.31 -38.13 -37.53
C SER A 508 -22.81 -38.43 -37.41
N LYS A 509 -23.18 -39.32 -36.46
CA LYS A 509 -24.57 -39.44 -35.99
C LYS A 509 -25.05 -38.19 -35.24
N ASN A 510 -24.15 -37.28 -34.88
CA ASN A 510 -24.43 -36.03 -34.17
C ASN A 510 -24.17 -34.82 -35.09
N LEU A 511 -25.26 -34.28 -35.65
CA LEU A 511 -25.25 -33.13 -36.56
C LEU A 511 -24.62 -31.86 -35.92
N ALA A 512 -24.83 -31.63 -34.62
CA ALA A 512 -24.30 -30.45 -33.94
C ALA A 512 -22.76 -30.40 -33.97
N VAL A 513 -22.10 -31.57 -33.83
CA VAL A 513 -20.64 -31.68 -33.88
C VAL A 513 -20.09 -31.41 -35.28
N ASP A 514 -20.80 -31.87 -36.31
CA ASP A 514 -20.38 -31.66 -37.70
C ASP A 514 -20.57 -30.19 -38.12
N ILE A 515 -21.67 -29.55 -37.69
CA ILE A 515 -21.85 -28.11 -37.89
C ILE A 515 -20.76 -27.29 -37.18
N ASP A 516 -20.32 -27.67 -35.97
CA ASP A 516 -19.19 -27.00 -35.29
C ASP A 516 -17.87 -27.12 -36.07
N LYS A 517 -17.60 -28.29 -36.66
CA LYS A 517 -16.40 -28.50 -37.48
C LYS A 517 -16.47 -27.69 -38.76
N LEU A 518 -17.61 -27.70 -39.44
CA LEU A 518 -17.87 -26.91 -40.64
C LEU A 518 -17.63 -25.42 -40.38
N MET A 519 -18.24 -24.88 -39.33
CA MET A 519 -18.13 -23.45 -39.01
C MET A 519 -16.72 -23.03 -38.63
N ARG A 520 -15.99 -23.85 -37.84
CA ARG A 520 -14.57 -23.60 -37.57
C ARG A 520 -13.69 -23.65 -38.82
N SER A 521 -14.05 -24.47 -39.81
CA SER A 521 -13.35 -24.50 -41.09
C SER A 521 -13.60 -23.24 -41.91
N VAL A 522 -14.87 -22.81 -42.02
CA VAL A 522 -15.29 -21.60 -42.73
C VAL A 522 -14.63 -20.36 -42.12
N GLU A 523 -14.65 -20.21 -40.80
CA GLU A 523 -14.04 -19.07 -40.11
C GLU A 523 -12.51 -19.02 -40.31
N ARG A 524 -11.82 -20.17 -40.27
CA ARG A 524 -10.38 -20.24 -40.58
C ARG A 524 -10.08 -19.86 -42.03
N GLY A 525 -10.91 -20.30 -42.97
CA GLY A 525 -10.79 -19.96 -44.39
C GLY A 525 -10.95 -18.45 -44.63
N ARG A 526 -11.96 -17.84 -44.01
CA ARG A 526 -12.21 -16.38 -44.10
C ARG A 526 -11.06 -15.56 -43.55
N ARG A 527 -10.51 -15.95 -42.39
CA ARG A 527 -9.34 -15.27 -41.80
C ARG A 527 -8.10 -15.35 -42.68
N ARG A 528 -7.84 -16.51 -43.31
CA ARG A 528 -6.72 -16.68 -44.25
C ARG A 528 -6.89 -15.81 -45.50
N ALA A 529 -8.10 -15.78 -46.08
CA ALA A 529 -8.39 -14.94 -47.25
C ALA A 529 -8.29 -13.43 -46.96
N ALA A 530 -8.69 -13.01 -45.76
CA ALA A 530 -8.52 -11.63 -45.31
C ALA A 530 -7.03 -11.27 -45.11
N SER A 531 -6.23 -12.18 -44.54
CA SER A 531 -4.78 -11.98 -44.35
C SER A 531 -3.97 -12.00 -45.65
N SER A 532 -4.42 -12.73 -46.68
CA SER A 532 -3.77 -12.75 -48.00
C SER A 532 -4.08 -11.51 -48.85
N GLN A 533 -5.17 -10.80 -48.57
CA GLN A 533 -5.50 -9.53 -49.22
C GLN A 533 -4.80 -8.33 -48.58
N SER A 534 -4.31 -8.45 -47.34
CA SER A 534 -3.56 -7.42 -46.62
C SER A 534 -2.04 -7.52 -46.82
N GLY A 535 -1.55 -8.44 -47.66
CA GLY A 535 -0.11 -8.73 -47.81
C GLY A 535 0.36 -8.84 -49.26
N SER A 536 0.78 -7.72 -49.85
CA SER A 536 1.82 -7.58 -50.89
C SER A 536 2.01 -6.09 -51.27
N PRO A 537 3.15 -5.63 -51.80
CA PRO A 537 4.53 -5.69 -51.30
C PRO A 537 5.13 -4.27 -51.15
N ALA A 538 5.65 -3.92 -49.97
CA ALA A 538 6.49 -2.74 -49.79
C ALA A 538 7.94 -3.21 -49.61
N ASP A 539 8.58 -3.63 -50.70
CA ASP A 539 10.03 -3.83 -50.73
C ASP A 539 10.55 -3.81 -52.19
N VAL A 540 10.36 -2.66 -52.87
CA VAL A 540 11.24 -2.22 -53.95
C VAL A 540 11.24 -0.68 -53.96
N ALA A 541 12.07 -0.05 -53.12
CA ALA A 541 12.68 1.27 -53.38
C ALA A 541 13.65 1.65 -52.25
N HIS A 542 14.93 1.81 -52.65
CA HIS A 542 16.16 2.21 -51.93
C HIS A 542 17.13 1.01 -51.86
N GLY A 543 18.12 0.85 -52.74
CA GLY A 543 19.03 1.84 -53.32
C GLY A 543 20.43 1.56 -52.76
N GLY A 544 21.32 0.99 -53.56
CA GLY A 544 22.70 0.66 -53.17
C GLY A 544 23.26 -0.52 -53.93
#